data_AF-A0A804QKN4-F1
#
_entry.id   AF-A0A804QKN4-F1
#
_cell.length_a   1.000
_cell.length_b   1.000
_cell.length_c   1.000
_cell.angle_alpha   90.00
_cell.angle_beta   90.00
_cell.angle_gamma   90.00
#
_symmetry.space_group_name_H-M   'P 1'
#
loop_
_entity.id
_entity.type
_entity.pdbx_description
1 polymer ?
#
loop_
_entity_poly.entity_id
_entity_poly.type
_entity_poly.pdbx_seq_one_letter_code
_entity_poly.pdbx_strand_id
1 'polypeptide(L)'
;MKLPLLIDVLSKKNLQQEFLDHGVLTLLKNWLEPLPDGSMPNMNIRSAVLKLLTDFPIDLEQYDRREQLKKSGLGKVIMFLSKSDEETTANRKLAKELVDKWSRPIFNKSTRFEDMKRYDDERAPYRRPQMKKPSSSSSGMESRDDDLDADFSQRKSGQSSSRQHASRPEASPLDFVIRPQSKIDPEQIRARAKQAVQDQRRLKMNKKLQQLKAPKKKNLQASKLSVEGRGMIKYL
;
A
#
# COMPACT_ATOMS: atom_id res chain seq x y z
N MET A 1 -29.16 26.99 -7.86
CA MET A 1 -29.54 26.28 -9.10
C MET A 1 -28.39 26.06 -10.12
N LYS A 2 -27.31 26.86 -10.18
CA LYS A 2 -26.32 26.74 -11.30
C LYS A 2 -25.36 25.53 -11.25
N LEU A 3 -25.21 24.84 -10.11
CA LEU A 3 -24.22 23.75 -9.94
C LEU A 3 -24.38 22.59 -10.95
N PRO A 4 -25.58 21.99 -11.17
CA PRO A 4 -25.73 20.86 -12.10
C PRO A 4 -25.36 21.23 -13.55
N LEU A 5 -25.71 22.45 -13.99
CA LEU A 5 -25.38 22.94 -15.34
C LEU A 5 -23.86 23.06 -15.54
N LEU A 6 -23.11 23.52 -14.52
CA LEU A 6 -21.66 23.57 -14.63
C LEU A 6 -21.04 22.16 -14.61
N ILE A 7 -21.56 21.23 -13.81
CA ILE A 7 -21.08 19.84 -13.81
C ILE A 7 -21.29 19.20 -15.18
N ASP A 8 -22.47 19.37 -15.80
CA ASP A 8 -22.74 18.89 -17.17
C ASP A 8 -21.72 19.47 -18.17
N VAL A 9 -21.51 20.79 -18.17
CA VAL A 9 -20.53 21.46 -19.04
C VAL A 9 -19.10 20.94 -18.81
N LEU A 10 -18.64 20.87 -17.57
CA LEU A 10 -17.30 20.39 -17.22
C LEU A 10 -17.11 18.88 -17.44
N SER A 11 -18.18 18.09 -17.59
CA SER A 11 -18.11 16.65 -17.86
C SER A 11 -17.94 16.32 -19.36
N LYS A 12 -18.16 17.30 -20.25
CA LYS A 12 -18.08 17.11 -21.71
C LYS A 12 -16.64 16.88 -22.15
N LYS A 13 -16.31 15.64 -22.49
CA LYS A 13 -14.94 15.18 -22.77
C LYS A 13 -14.18 16.00 -23.81
N ASN A 14 -14.87 16.48 -24.84
CA ASN A 14 -14.31 17.35 -25.88
C ASN A 14 -13.89 18.75 -25.39
N LEU A 15 -14.39 19.20 -24.24
CA LEU A 15 -14.04 20.50 -23.62
C LEU A 15 -13.07 20.35 -22.44
N GLN A 16 -12.83 19.13 -21.92
CA GLN A 16 -12.01 18.94 -20.71
C GLN A 16 -10.54 19.33 -20.90
N GLN A 17 -9.99 19.20 -22.12
CA GLN A 17 -8.66 19.69 -22.47
C GLN A 17 -8.62 21.24 -22.37
N GLU A 18 -9.50 21.91 -23.09
CA GLU A 18 -9.67 23.38 -23.10
C GLU A 18 -9.83 23.94 -21.68
N PHE A 19 -10.63 23.31 -20.83
CA PHE A 19 -10.78 23.72 -19.44
C PHE A 19 -9.50 23.60 -18.61
N LEU A 20 -8.68 22.55 -18.82
CA LEU A 20 -7.37 22.44 -18.15
C LEU A 20 -6.41 23.55 -18.59
N ASP A 21 -6.42 23.88 -19.89
CA ASP A 21 -5.56 24.89 -20.48
C ASP A 21 -5.94 26.32 -20.03
N HIS A 22 -7.24 26.61 -19.87
CA HIS A 22 -7.73 27.85 -19.21
C HIS A 22 -7.79 27.76 -17.68
N GLY A 23 -7.05 26.84 -17.06
CA GLY A 23 -6.77 26.87 -15.62
C GLY A 23 -7.91 26.47 -14.69
N VAL A 24 -8.88 25.64 -15.14
CA VAL A 24 -10.03 25.20 -14.33
C VAL A 24 -9.64 24.59 -12.97
N LEU A 25 -8.44 24.02 -12.84
CA LEU A 25 -7.93 23.48 -11.57
C LEU A 25 -7.85 24.55 -10.47
N THR A 26 -7.56 25.81 -10.82
CA THR A 26 -7.55 26.94 -9.89
C THR A 26 -8.97 27.35 -9.49
N LEU A 27 -9.93 27.32 -10.43
CA LEU A 27 -11.34 27.55 -10.12
C LEU A 27 -11.89 26.49 -9.17
N LEU A 28 -11.61 25.20 -9.45
CA LEU A 28 -12.02 24.08 -8.61
C LEU A 28 -11.32 24.08 -7.24
N LYS A 29 -10.08 24.59 -7.15
CA LYS A 29 -9.40 24.86 -5.88
C LYS A 29 -10.18 25.87 -5.05
N ASN A 30 -10.56 27.01 -5.65
CA ASN A 30 -11.29 28.07 -4.97
C ASN A 30 -12.73 27.65 -4.57
N TRP A 31 -13.26 26.55 -5.14
CA TRP A 31 -14.55 25.96 -4.78
C TRP A 31 -14.48 24.92 -3.65
N LEU A 32 -13.28 24.47 -3.29
CA LEU A 32 -13.02 23.47 -2.25
C LEU A 32 -12.28 24.04 -1.03
N GLU A 33 -11.69 25.22 -1.16
CA GLU A 33 -11.04 25.95 -0.06
C GLU A 33 -12.08 26.39 0.99
N PRO A 34 -11.73 26.40 2.29
CA PRO A 34 -12.57 27.01 3.32
C PRO A 34 -12.87 28.48 3.01
N LEU A 35 -14.05 28.93 3.43
CA LEU A 35 -14.47 30.32 3.28
C LEU A 35 -13.67 31.25 4.23
N PRO A 36 -13.70 32.58 4.05
CA PRO A 36 -12.96 33.52 4.90
C PRO A 36 -13.37 33.53 6.39
N ASP A 37 -14.51 32.95 6.72
CA ASP A 37 -15.00 32.70 8.09
C ASP A 37 -14.48 31.37 8.68
N GLY A 38 -13.67 30.63 7.92
CA GLY A 38 -13.18 29.28 8.26
C GLY A 38 -14.14 28.14 7.92
N SER A 39 -15.37 28.44 7.47
CA SER A 39 -16.39 27.42 7.22
C SER A 39 -16.11 26.59 5.96
N MET A 40 -16.54 25.32 5.98
CA MET A 40 -16.38 24.42 4.84
C MET A 40 -17.43 24.69 3.73
N PRO A 41 -17.03 24.71 2.45
CA PRO A 41 -17.97 24.91 1.34
C PRO A 41 -19.04 23.81 1.30
N ASN A 42 -20.20 24.12 0.68
CA ASN A 42 -21.38 23.26 0.73
C ASN A 42 -21.09 21.80 0.33
N MET A 43 -21.59 20.84 1.11
CA MET A 43 -21.32 19.41 0.95
C MET A 43 -21.61 18.88 -0.47
N ASN A 44 -22.63 19.43 -1.15
CA ASN A 44 -22.96 19.02 -2.51
C ASN A 44 -21.93 19.53 -3.53
N ILE A 45 -21.32 20.70 -3.30
CA ILE A 45 -20.20 21.21 -4.12
C ILE A 45 -18.97 20.33 -3.90
N ARG A 46 -18.59 20.07 -2.63
CA ARG A 46 -17.46 19.20 -2.28
C ARG A 46 -17.58 17.81 -2.93
N SER A 47 -18.74 17.18 -2.77
CA SER A 47 -19.05 15.86 -3.32
C SER A 47 -19.06 15.83 -4.86
N ALA A 48 -19.52 16.90 -5.52
CA ALA A 48 -19.55 16.99 -6.97
C ALA A 48 -18.16 17.24 -7.58
N VAL A 49 -17.40 18.17 -7.02
CA VAL A 49 -16.06 18.51 -7.52
C VAL A 49 -15.08 17.35 -7.33
N LEU A 50 -15.15 16.61 -6.22
CA LEU A 50 -14.32 15.42 -6.02
C LEU A 50 -14.59 14.32 -7.08
N LYS A 51 -15.86 14.08 -7.45
CA LYS A 51 -16.24 13.16 -8.53
C LYS A 51 -15.81 13.67 -9.92
N LEU A 52 -15.98 14.96 -10.17
CA LEU A 52 -15.52 15.58 -11.41
C LEU A 52 -14.00 15.40 -11.59
N LEU A 53 -13.24 15.53 -10.50
CA LEU A 53 -11.77 15.41 -10.49
C LEU A 53 -11.26 13.96 -10.59
N THR A 54 -12.03 12.94 -10.22
CA THR A 54 -11.66 11.54 -10.53
C THR A 54 -11.74 11.27 -12.04
N ASP A 55 -12.72 11.88 -12.69
CA ASP A 55 -13.09 11.60 -14.09
C ASP A 55 -12.36 12.51 -15.09
N PHE A 56 -11.67 13.56 -14.62
CA PHE A 56 -10.92 14.51 -15.44
C PHE A 56 -9.59 13.90 -15.98
N PRO A 57 -9.24 14.11 -17.26
CA PRO A 57 -8.06 13.53 -17.91
C PRO A 57 -6.76 14.29 -17.56
N ILE A 58 -6.47 14.40 -16.26
CA ILE A 58 -5.22 14.97 -15.76
C ILE A 58 -4.14 13.89 -15.83
N ASP A 59 -3.55 13.73 -17.02
CA ASP A 59 -2.32 12.96 -17.20
C ASP A 59 -1.15 13.74 -16.58
N LEU A 60 -0.51 13.15 -15.58
CA LEU A 60 0.60 13.77 -14.86
C LEU A 60 1.97 13.30 -15.33
N GLU A 61 2.05 12.39 -16.30
CA GLU A 61 3.33 12.13 -16.96
C GLU A 61 3.73 13.34 -17.83
N GLN A 62 2.76 14.01 -18.44
CA GLN A 62 2.94 15.31 -19.11
C GLN A 62 3.43 16.40 -18.13
N TYR A 63 4.51 17.10 -18.51
CA TYR A 63 5.13 18.14 -17.68
C TYR A 63 4.17 19.29 -17.36
N ASP A 64 3.50 19.84 -18.38
CA ASP A 64 2.67 21.04 -18.25
C ASP A 64 1.46 20.79 -17.35
N ARG A 65 0.81 19.63 -17.48
CA ARG A 65 -0.28 19.18 -16.60
C ARG A 65 0.21 18.98 -15.16
N ARG A 66 1.41 18.42 -14.97
CA ARG A 66 2.07 18.28 -13.66
C ARG A 66 2.41 19.65 -13.04
N GLU A 67 2.74 20.64 -13.86
CA GLU A 67 3.04 21.99 -13.40
C GLU A 67 1.77 22.81 -13.11
N GLN A 68 0.73 22.72 -13.95
CA GLN A 68 -0.59 23.33 -13.72
C GLN A 68 -1.22 22.85 -12.40
N LEU A 69 -1.12 21.55 -12.08
CA LEU A 69 -1.60 21.02 -10.80
C LEU A 69 -0.79 21.53 -9.59
N LYS A 70 0.52 21.81 -9.77
CA LYS A 70 1.33 22.46 -8.74
C LYS A 70 0.97 23.94 -8.58
N LYS A 71 0.87 24.68 -9.69
CA LYS A 71 0.57 26.13 -9.75
C LYS A 71 -0.81 26.48 -9.19
N SER A 72 -1.84 25.70 -9.53
CA SER A 72 -3.21 25.89 -9.03
C SER A 72 -3.37 25.61 -7.52
N GLY A 73 -2.43 24.91 -6.90
CA GLY A 73 -2.47 24.55 -5.48
C GLY A 73 -3.54 23.52 -5.09
N LEU A 74 -4.38 23.07 -6.02
CA LEU A 74 -5.54 22.18 -5.80
C LEU A 74 -5.18 20.94 -4.96
N GLY A 75 -4.04 20.31 -5.23
CA GLY A 75 -3.58 19.14 -4.49
C GLY A 75 -3.41 19.37 -2.97
N LYS A 76 -3.11 20.60 -2.53
CA LYS A 76 -3.03 20.95 -1.10
C LYS A 76 -4.42 20.95 -0.45
N VAL A 77 -5.42 21.50 -1.14
CA VAL A 77 -6.81 21.56 -0.65
C VAL A 77 -7.41 20.16 -0.59
N ILE A 78 -7.21 19.31 -1.59
CA ILE A 78 -7.69 17.91 -1.52
C ILE A 78 -6.94 17.11 -0.44
N MET A 79 -5.65 17.39 -0.21
CA MET A 79 -4.91 16.83 0.93
C MET A 79 -5.48 17.26 2.28
N PHE A 80 -6.02 18.47 2.40
CA PHE A 80 -6.77 18.91 3.58
C PHE A 80 -8.13 18.18 3.69
N LEU A 81 -8.95 18.13 2.63
CA LEU A 81 -10.22 17.40 2.63
C LEU A 81 -10.06 15.91 3.02
N SER A 82 -9.01 15.25 2.52
CA SER A 82 -8.70 13.85 2.81
C SER A 82 -8.42 13.55 4.29
N LYS A 83 -8.20 14.59 5.10
CA LYS A 83 -7.92 14.56 6.54
C LYS A 83 -8.99 15.27 7.40
N SER A 84 -9.94 15.98 6.80
CA SER A 84 -10.94 16.74 7.55
C SER A 84 -11.99 15.81 8.16
N ASP A 85 -12.32 16.03 9.43
CA ASP A 85 -13.38 15.28 10.13
C ASP A 85 -14.78 15.73 9.69
N GLU A 86 -14.94 17.01 9.29
CA GLU A 86 -16.15 17.63 8.70
C GLU A 86 -16.47 17.16 7.27
N GLU A 87 -15.75 16.16 6.77
CA GLU A 87 -15.93 15.58 5.44
C GLU A 87 -16.67 14.23 5.53
N THR A 88 -17.44 13.86 4.50
CA THR A 88 -18.05 12.52 4.50
C THR A 88 -17.00 11.44 4.30
N THR A 89 -17.21 10.25 4.84
CA THR A 89 -16.31 9.10 4.63
C THR A 89 -16.15 8.74 3.15
N ALA A 90 -17.19 8.94 2.33
CA ALA A 90 -17.12 8.79 0.88
C ALA A 90 -16.20 9.83 0.22
N ASN A 91 -16.36 11.12 0.55
CA ASN A 91 -15.53 12.20 0.01
C ASN A 91 -14.09 12.10 0.51
N ARG A 92 -13.84 11.75 1.79
CA ARG A 92 -12.50 11.45 2.30
C ARG A 92 -11.82 10.34 1.50
N LYS A 93 -12.55 9.29 1.12
CA LYS A 93 -12.00 8.21 0.27
C LYS A 93 -11.59 8.75 -1.11
N LEU A 94 -12.48 9.44 -1.81
CA LEU A 94 -12.17 10.06 -3.12
C LEU A 94 -10.98 11.04 -3.02
N ALA A 95 -10.93 11.86 -1.98
CA ALA A 95 -9.84 12.80 -1.74
C ALA A 95 -8.50 12.09 -1.47
N LYS A 96 -8.48 10.98 -0.72
CA LYS A 96 -7.28 10.14 -0.54
C LYS A 96 -6.84 9.50 -1.86
N GLU A 97 -7.77 8.95 -2.63
CA GLU A 97 -7.48 8.34 -3.93
C GLU A 97 -6.92 9.35 -4.94
N LEU A 98 -7.42 10.59 -4.95
CA LEU A 98 -6.86 11.69 -5.76
C LEU A 98 -5.46 12.12 -5.29
N VAL A 99 -5.24 12.24 -3.97
CA VAL A 99 -3.92 12.58 -3.40
C VAL A 99 -2.88 11.50 -3.70
N ASP A 100 -3.26 10.23 -3.63
CA ASP A 100 -2.38 9.11 -3.99
C ASP A 100 -2.15 9.07 -5.51
N LYS A 101 -3.18 9.21 -6.35
CA LYS A 101 -3.06 9.27 -7.82
C LYS A 101 -2.10 10.38 -8.25
N TRP A 102 -2.23 11.57 -7.67
CA TRP A 102 -1.48 12.76 -8.11
C TRP A 102 -0.11 12.93 -7.47
N SER A 103 0.07 12.50 -6.21
CA SER A 103 1.37 12.63 -5.55
C SER A 103 2.42 11.66 -6.10
N ARG A 104 2.01 10.58 -6.78
CA ARG A 104 2.93 9.56 -7.32
C ARG A 104 3.89 10.10 -8.39
N PRO A 105 3.46 10.70 -9.52
CA PRO A 105 4.39 11.26 -10.51
C PRO A 105 5.07 12.57 -10.03
N ILE A 106 4.52 13.22 -9.00
CA ILE A 106 5.11 14.45 -8.45
C ILE A 106 6.31 14.15 -7.53
N PHE A 107 6.30 13.02 -6.81
CA PHE A 107 7.34 12.62 -5.86
C PHE A 107 8.01 11.27 -6.20
N ASN A 108 7.89 10.79 -7.44
CA ASN A 108 8.41 9.51 -7.93
C ASN A 108 8.02 8.29 -7.06
N LYS A 109 6.82 8.30 -6.44
CA LYS A 109 6.37 7.22 -5.54
C LYS A 109 5.82 6.05 -6.34
N SER A 110 6.57 4.94 -6.37
CA SER A 110 6.18 3.71 -7.08
C SER A 110 4.84 3.13 -6.61
N THR A 111 4.15 2.46 -7.53
CA THR A 111 2.95 1.63 -7.27
C THR A 111 3.28 0.18 -6.96
N ARG A 112 4.56 -0.24 -7.09
CA ARG A 112 4.96 -1.62 -6.81
C ARG A 112 4.97 -1.89 -5.30
N PHE A 113 4.42 -3.04 -4.93
CA PHE A 113 4.39 -3.53 -3.55
C PHE A 113 5.81 -3.67 -2.94
N GLU A 114 6.79 -4.04 -3.77
CA GLU A 114 8.21 -4.15 -3.38
C GLU A 114 8.81 -2.81 -2.92
N ASP A 115 8.44 -1.71 -3.58
CA ASP A 115 8.95 -0.37 -3.29
C ASP A 115 8.22 0.26 -2.10
N MET A 116 6.90 0.01 -1.96
CA MET A 116 6.16 0.42 -0.76
C MET A 116 6.75 -0.16 0.52
N LYS A 117 7.23 -1.40 0.49
CA LYS A 117 7.88 -2.02 1.65
C LYS A 117 9.19 -1.33 2.05
N ARG A 118 9.93 -0.75 1.10
CA ARG A 118 11.18 -0.02 1.40
C ARG A 118 10.91 1.30 2.11
N TYR A 119 9.90 2.04 1.64
CA TYR A 119 9.57 3.38 2.18
C TYR A 119 9.13 3.33 3.66
N ASP A 120 8.60 2.20 4.14
CA ASP A 120 8.19 2.01 5.53
C ASP A 120 9.38 1.66 6.44
N ASP A 121 10.32 0.82 5.97
CA ASP A 121 11.59 0.51 6.67
C ASP A 121 12.53 1.74 6.70
N GLU A 122 12.52 2.56 5.64
CA GLU A 122 13.26 3.82 5.54
C GLU A 122 12.67 4.93 6.44
N ARG A 123 11.40 4.81 6.82
CA ARG A 123 10.74 5.64 7.83
C ARG A 123 11.04 5.18 9.27
N ALA A 124 12.29 4.79 9.51
CA ALA A 124 12.80 4.48 10.84
C ALA A 124 12.39 5.60 11.83
N PRO A 125 11.73 5.26 12.95
CA PRO A 125 11.23 6.28 13.87
C PRO A 125 12.41 7.07 14.42
N TYR A 126 12.32 8.40 14.37
CA TYR A 126 13.31 9.31 14.98
C TYR A 126 13.46 8.95 16.45
N ARG A 127 14.53 8.20 16.79
CA ARG A 127 14.92 7.92 18.17
C ARG A 127 15.21 9.26 18.84
N ARG A 128 14.24 9.76 19.63
CA ARG A 128 14.47 10.84 20.58
C ARG A 128 15.72 10.47 21.39
N PRO A 129 16.77 11.30 21.44
CA PRO A 129 17.93 11.03 22.28
C PRO A 129 17.44 10.88 23.72
N GLN A 130 17.49 9.67 24.28
CA GLN A 130 17.05 9.47 25.65
C GLN A 130 18.04 10.17 26.57
N MET A 131 17.52 11.16 27.32
CA MET A 131 18.29 11.95 28.26
C MET A 131 18.84 11.02 29.34
N LYS A 132 20.15 10.75 29.31
CA LYS A 132 20.84 9.92 30.30
C LYS A 132 20.70 10.55 31.68
N LYS A 133 19.79 10.04 32.52
CA LYS A 133 19.92 10.17 33.98
C LYS A 133 21.02 9.21 34.45
N PRO A 134 21.84 9.60 35.44
CA PRO A 134 22.96 8.78 35.91
C PRO A 134 22.47 7.52 36.64
N SER A 135 23.26 6.46 36.55
CA SER A 135 23.00 5.17 37.19
C SER A 135 23.30 5.19 38.70
N SER A 136 22.32 4.84 39.52
CA SER A 136 22.54 4.37 40.89
C SER A 136 22.81 2.87 40.91
N SER A 137 23.83 2.43 41.65
CA SER A 137 24.37 1.06 41.60
C SER A 137 23.89 0.15 42.72
N SER A 138 23.40 -1.04 42.36
CA SER A 138 23.29 -2.24 43.21
C SER A 138 23.24 -3.47 42.28
N SER A 139 24.34 -4.21 42.11
CA SER A 139 24.71 -5.39 42.92
C SER A 139 23.68 -6.52 42.85
N GLY A 140 24.06 -7.70 42.34
CA GLY A 140 23.14 -8.82 42.09
C GLY A 140 23.49 -10.10 42.82
N MET A 141 22.50 -10.99 42.87
CA MET A 141 22.55 -12.44 43.12
C MET A 141 21.33 -13.02 42.35
N GLU A 142 21.49 -13.98 41.45
CA GLU A 142 21.49 -15.44 41.68
C GLU A 142 20.17 -16.04 42.21
N SER A 143 19.82 -17.19 41.63
CA SER A 143 18.53 -17.88 41.80
C SER A 143 18.44 -18.72 43.08
N ARG A 144 17.22 -18.89 43.59
CA ARG A 144 16.71 -20.14 44.19
C ARG A 144 15.19 -20.12 44.27
N ASP A 145 14.59 -21.27 43.99
CA ASP A 145 13.26 -21.65 44.47
C ASP A 145 13.37 -22.06 45.95
N ASP A 146 12.33 -21.82 46.76
CA ASP A 146 11.87 -22.71 47.84
C ASP A 146 10.42 -22.33 48.25
N ASP A 147 9.81 -23.08 49.18
CA ASP A 147 8.36 -23.16 49.38
C ASP A 147 7.96 -23.08 50.88
N LEU A 148 6.65 -23.00 51.17
CA LEU A 148 5.97 -23.25 52.46
C LEU A 148 6.19 -22.31 53.68
N ASP A 149 5.16 -21.49 53.93
CA ASP A 149 4.33 -21.46 55.18
C ASP A 149 4.91 -21.05 56.58
N ALA A 150 3.99 -20.91 57.54
CA ALA A 150 4.12 -20.85 59.02
C ALA A 150 4.33 -19.48 59.73
N ASP A 151 3.23 -19.08 60.39
CA ASP A 151 3.00 -18.14 61.51
C ASP A 151 4.16 -17.77 62.48
N PHE A 152 4.22 -16.50 62.88
CA PHE A 152 4.39 -16.16 64.30
C PHE A 152 3.73 -14.82 64.69
N SER A 153 3.40 -14.66 65.98
CA SER A 153 2.46 -13.63 66.48
C SER A 153 3.06 -12.58 67.43
N GLN A 154 2.33 -11.45 67.60
CA GLN A 154 2.39 -10.50 68.74
C GLN A 154 3.68 -9.63 68.90
N ARG A 155 3.68 -8.33 69.20
CA ARG A 155 2.68 -7.22 69.39
C ARG A 155 3.22 -5.99 68.57
N LYS A 156 2.86 -4.70 68.70
CA LYS A 156 2.07 -3.90 69.66
C LYS A 156 1.53 -2.59 68.99
N SER A 157 0.60 -1.94 69.66
CA SER A 157 -0.01 -0.61 69.45
C SER A 157 0.82 0.51 68.77
N GLY A 158 0.31 1.02 67.64
CA GLY A 158 -0.37 2.33 67.66
C GLY A 158 0.35 3.57 67.08
N GLN A 159 0.22 3.79 65.77
CA GLN A 159 -0.11 5.11 65.20
C GLN A 159 -0.62 5.00 63.75
N SER A 160 -1.54 5.91 63.39
CA SER A 160 -2.07 6.24 62.05
C SER A 160 -2.30 5.09 61.02
N SER A 161 -3.56 4.94 60.58
CA SER A 161 -3.94 4.02 59.49
C SER A 161 -3.45 4.50 58.12
N SER A 162 -2.13 4.44 57.88
CA SER A 162 -1.55 4.44 56.54
C SER A 162 -2.01 3.18 55.82
N ARG A 163 -3.13 3.31 55.09
CA ARG A 163 -3.72 2.21 54.32
C ARG A 163 -2.65 1.70 53.34
N GLN A 164 -2.33 0.42 53.43
CA GLN A 164 -1.52 -0.26 52.40
C GLN A 164 -2.37 -0.36 51.12
N HIS A 165 -2.37 0.72 50.34
CA HIS A 165 -3.01 0.76 49.04
C HIS A 165 -2.29 -0.20 48.11
N ALA A 166 -2.99 -1.22 47.62
CA ALA A 166 -2.46 -2.11 46.60
C ALA A 166 -2.04 -1.30 45.36
N SER A 167 -0.73 -1.23 45.11
CA SER A 167 -0.18 -0.57 43.94
C SER A 167 -0.60 -1.33 42.68
N ARG A 168 -1.23 -0.65 41.74
CA ARG A 168 -1.43 -1.22 40.40
C ARG A 168 -0.07 -1.38 39.74
N PRO A 169 0.25 -2.54 39.14
CA PRO A 169 1.37 -2.64 38.21
C PRO A 169 1.15 -1.64 37.07
N GLU A 170 2.19 -0.87 36.71
CA GLU A 170 2.14 -0.10 35.47
C GLU A 170 2.15 -1.05 34.27
N ALA A 171 1.44 -0.68 33.21
CA ALA A 171 1.44 -1.44 31.97
C ALA A 171 2.86 -1.41 31.37
N SER A 172 3.41 -2.58 31.04
CA SER A 172 4.73 -2.66 30.42
C SER A 172 4.74 -1.92 29.08
N PRO A 173 5.78 -1.10 28.80
CA PRO A 173 5.86 -0.35 27.54
C PRO A 173 6.01 -1.32 26.37
N LEU A 174 5.20 -1.13 25.32
CA LEU A 174 5.18 -1.95 24.10
C LEU A 174 6.37 -1.65 23.16
N ASP A 175 7.39 -0.93 23.64
CA ASP A 175 8.61 -0.58 22.91
C ASP A 175 9.62 -1.75 22.91
N PHE A 176 9.30 -2.79 22.13
CA PHE A 176 10.16 -3.97 21.98
C PHE A 176 11.46 -3.63 21.23
N VAL A 177 12.54 -3.35 21.97
CA VAL A 177 13.88 -3.06 21.43
C VAL A 177 14.48 -4.24 20.66
N ILE A 178 14.10 -5.47 21.00
CA ILE A 178 14.62 -6.71 20.41
C ILE A 178 13.66 -7.23 19.34
N ARG A 179 14.06 -7.15 18.07
CA ARG A 179 13.34 -7.82 16.97
C ARG A 179 13.41 -9.34 17.17
N PRO A 180 12.28 -10.08 17.16
CA PRO A 180 12.29 -11.53 17.35
C PRO A 180 13.08 -12.22 16.23
N GLN A 181 13.88 -13.22 16.60
CA GLN A 181 14.72 -13.95 15.64
C GLN A 181 13.88 -14.82 14.71
N SER A 182 14.26 -14.85 13.43
CA SER A 182 13.63 -15.73 12.44
C SER A 182 13.91 -17.19 12.80
N LYS A 183 12.85 -17.99 12.98
CA LYS A 183 12.94 -19.46 13.06
C LYS A 183 13.12 -20.12 11.68
N ILE A 184 13.22 -19.33 10.60
CA ILE A 184 13.32 -19.80 9.23
C ILE A 184 14.75 -19.60 8.72
N ASP A 185 15.38 -20.71 8.38
CA ASP A 185 16.71 -20.80 7.77
C ASP A 185 16.69 -20.33 6.29
N PRO A 186 17.52 -19.34 5.89
CA PRO A 186 17.57 -18.85 4.52
C PRO A 186 18.13 -19.88 3.51
N GLU A 187 18.93 -20.85 3.95
CA GLU A 187 19.50 -21.88 3.09
C GLU A 187 18.46 -22.95 2.73
N GLN A 188 17.60 -23.34 3.67
CA GLN A 188 16.44 -24.20 3.40
C GLN A 188 15.47 -23.60 2.37
N ILE A 189 15.17 -22.30 2.46
CA ILE A 189 14.38 -21.59 1.44
C ILE A 189 15.06 -21.69 0.07
N ARG A 190 16.38 -21.42 0.02
CA ARG A 190 17.18 -21.44 -1.20
C ARG A 190 17.30 -22.85 -1.81
N ALA A 191 17.39 -23.89 -0.99
CA ALA A 191 17.39 -25.28 -1.41
C ALA A 191 16.05 -25.70 -2.02
N ARG A 192 14.93 -25.37 -1.35
CA ARG A 192 13.57 -25.66 -1.83
C ARG A 192 13.27 -24.98 -3.17
N ALA A 193 13.74 -23.74 -3.35
CA ALA A 193 13.63 -23.02 -4.62
C ALA A 193 14.42 -23.70 -5.76
N LYS A 194 15.65 -24.17 -5.49
CA LYS A 194 16.46 -24.93 -6.47
C LYS A 194 15.79 -26.24 -6.88
N GLN A 195 15.25 -26.99 -5.92
CA GLN A 195 14.53 -28.25 -6.19
C GLN A 195 13.32 -28.04 -7.12
N ALA A 196 12.48 -27.02 -6.85
CA ALA A 196 11.31 -26.72 -7.68
C ALA A 196 11.68 -26.41 -9.16
N VAL A 197 12.80 -25.72 -9.39
CA VAL A 197 13.31 -25.46 -10.76
C VAL A 197 13.81 -26.75 -11.41
N GLN A 198 14.50 -27.62 -10.67
CA GLN A 198 15.00 -28.91 -11.15
C GLN A 198 13.85 -29.86 -11.53
N ASP A 199 12.79 -29.94 -10.73
CA ASP A 199 11.62 -30.76 -11.06
C ASP A 199 10.82 -30.21 -12.23
N GLN A 200 10.69 -28.88 -12.37
CA GLN A 200 10.09 -28.30 -13.58
C GLN A 200 10.88 -28.66 -14.85
N ARG A 201 12.22 -28.74 -14.78
CA ARG A 201 13.07 -29.23 -15.88
C ARG A 201 12.84 -30.73 -16.12
N ARG A 202 12.77 -31.57 -15.08
CA ARG A 202 12.48 -33.02 -15.20
C ARG A 202 11.13 -33.29 -15.86
N LEU A 203 10.07 -32.59 -15.44
CA LEU A 203 8.72 -32.69 -16.02
C LEU A 203 8.71 -32.34 -17.52
N LYS A 204 9.38 -31.25 -17.90
CA LYS A 204 9.54 -30.84 -19.32
C LYS A 204 10.25 -31.90 -20.16
N MET A 205 11.30 -32.53 -19.64
CA MET A 205 12.00 -33.62 -20.33
C MET A 205 11.13 -34.89 -20.45
N ASN A 206 10.43 -35.29 -19.39
CA ASN A 206 9.55 -36.46 -19.41
C ASN A 206 8.40 -36.29 -20.43
N LYS A 207 7.78 -35.11 -20.49
CA LYS A 207 6.74 -34.79 -21.49
C LYS A 207 7.28 -34.89 -22.92
N LYS A 208 8.51 -34.42 -23.18
CA LYS A 208 9.16 -34.56 -24.50
C LYS A 208 9.49 -36.02 -24.83
N LEU A 209 9.91 -36.83 -23.85
CA LEU A 209 10.15 -38.26 -24.04
C LEU A 209 8.87 -39.04 -24.36
N GLN A 210 7.75 -38.71 -23.69
CA GLN A 210 6.43 -39.28 -24.00
C GLN A 210 5.98 -38.94 -25.43
N GLN A 211 6.20 -37.71 -25.90
CA GLN A 211 5.91 -37.30 -27.29
C GLN A 211 6.77 -38.04 -28.33
N LEU A 212 7.98 -38.48 -27.96
CA LEU A 212 8.85 -39.29 -28.83
C LEU A 212 8.50 -40.79 -28.80
N LYS A 213 7.99 -41.30 -27.66
CA LYS A 213 7.49 -42.67 -27.52
C LYS A 213 6.08 -42.89 -28.08
N ALA A 214 5.32 -41.82 -28.30
CA ALA A 214 4.00 -41.91 -28.93
C ALA A 214 4.13 -42.46 -30.36
N PRO A 215 3.48 -43.58 -30.71
CA PRO A 215 3.62 -44.18 -32.03
C PRO A 215 3.01 -43.25 -33.08
N LYS A 216 3.88 -42.66 -33.92
CA LYS A 216 3.45 -41.86 -35.07
C LYS A 216 2.78 -42.80 -36.08
N LYS A 217 1.45 -42.92 -35.99
CA LYS A 217 0.60 -43.50 -37.05
C LYS A 217 0.72 -42.65 -38.32
N LYS A 218 1.79 -42.87 -39.09
CA LYS A 218 1.84 -42.47 -40.49
C LYS A 218 0.79 -43.29 -41.21
N ASN A 219 -0.25 -42.64 -41.75
CA ASN A 219 -1.17 -43.29 -42.67
C ASN A 219 -0.42 -43.50 -44.01
N LEU A 220 0.40 -44.55 -44.06
CA LEU A 220 1.09 -45.01 -45.26
C LEU A 220 0.11 -45.75 -46.18
N GLN A 221 -0.94 -45.05 -46.62
CA GLN A 221 -1.67 -45.48 -47.80
C GLN A 221 -0.81 -45.16 -49.02
N ALA A 222 -0.52 -46.18 -49.83
CA ALA A 222 0.14 -45.99 -51.12
C ALA A 222 -0.77 -45.13 -52.01
N SER A 223 -0.22 -44.07 -52.60
CA SER A 223 -0.92 -43.33 -53.65
C SER A 223 -1.20 -44.27 -54.83
N LYS A 224 -2.47 -44.41 -55.21
CA LYS A 224 -2.85 -45.19 -56.39
C LYS A 224 -2.40 -44.42 -57.63
N LEU A 225 -1.40 -44.95 -58.33
CA LEU A 225 -0.90 -44.39 -59.58
C LEU A 225 -2.02 -44.36 -60.63
N SER A 226 -2.24 -43.19 -61.24
CA SER A 226 -3.27 -43.01 -62.27
C SER A 226 -2.75 -43.48 -63.63
N VAL A 227 -3.46 -44.44 -64.24
CA VAL A 227 -3.10 -45.02 -65.55
C VAL A 227 -3.24 -43.99 -66.68
N GLU A 228 -4.09 -42.97 -66.53
CA GLU A 228 -4.24 -41.87 -67.49
C GLU A 228 -3.14 -40.79 -67.39
N GLY A 229 -2.12 -40.94 -66.54
CA GLY A 229 -1.03 -39.97 -66.38
C GLY A 229 -1.42 -38.61 -65.77
N ARG A 230 -2.71 -38.36 -65.48
CA ARG A 230 -3.19 -37.13 -64.83
C ARG A 230 -2.55 -37.00 -63.44
N GLY A 231 -1.80 -35.91 -63.23
CA GLY A 231 -1.09 -35.62 -61.99
C GLY A 231 0.41 -35.92 -62.00
N MET A 232 0.98 -36.42 -63.11
CA MET A 232 2.44 -36.49 -63.26
C MET A 232 3.05 -35.10 -63.31
N ILE A 233 4.02 -34.83 -62.44
CA ILE A 233 4.80 -33.58 -62.42
C ILE A 233 5.64 -33.52 -63.69
N LYS A 234 5.32 -32.58 -64.59
CA LYS A 234 6.18 -32.26 -65.74
C LYS A 234 7.28 -31.32 -65.26
N TYR A 235 8.52 -31.77 -65.39
CA TYR A 235 9.69 -30.90 -65.27
C TYR A 235 9.87 -30.12 -66.58
N LEU A 236 10.13 -28.83 -66.44
CA LEU A 236 10.54 -27.87 -67.47
C LEU A 236 11.80 -27.16 -66.95
#